data_AF-A0A6S6S5F3-F1
#
_entry.id   AF-A0A6S6S5F3-F1
#
_cell.length_a   1.000
_cell.length_b   1.000
_cell.length_c   1.000
_cell.angle_alpha   90.00
_cell.angle_beta   90.00
_cell.angle_gamma   90.00
#
_symmetry.space_group_name_H-M   'P 1'
#
loop_
_entity.id
_entity.type
_entity.pdbx_description
1 polymer ?
#
loop_
_entity_poly.entity_id
_entity_poly.type
_entity_poly.pdbx_seq_one_letter_code
_entity_poly.pdbx_strand_id
1 'polypeptide(L)'
;MSIEQYHRAIKQVCHIEHSQVRSEAGVRNHVFAALSGYIHLQKMSLAQLITNTYALHRDLFNEVISEFINQTASTIKGLLPEFKPPYNA
;
A
#
# COMPACT_ATOMS: atom_id res chain seq x y z
N MET A 1 14.24 15.58 -13.60
CA MET A 1 13.14 14.60 -13.51
C MET A 1 12.75 14.19 -14.92
N SER A 2 12.77 12.90 -15.26
CA SER A 2 12.33 12.45 -16.58
C SER A 2 10.82 12.20 -16.61
N ILE A 3 10.22 12.27 -17.80
CA ILE A 3 8.81 11.94 -18.01
C ILE A 3 8.51 10.47 -17.68
N GLU A 4 9.47 9.58 -17.86
CA GLU A 4 9.34 8.17 -17.48
C GLU A 4 9.28 7.99 -15.96
N GLN A 5 10.11 8.72 -15.21
CA GLN A 5 10.09 8.69 -13.74
C GLN A 5 8.76 9.21 -13.18
N TYR A 6 8.19 10.26 -13.81
CA TYR A 6 6.85 10.77 -13.50
C TYR A 6 5.80 9.67 -13.65
N HIS A 7 5.71 9.05 -14.83
CA HIS A 7 4.72 8.03 -15.11
C HIS A 7 4.87 6.82 -14.21
N ARG A 8 6.11 6.38 -13.95
CA ARG A 8 6.39 5.25 -13.06
C ARG A 8 5.92 5.51 -11.63
N ALA A 9 6.23 6.69 -11.08
CA ALA A 9 5.84 7.04 -9.72
C ALA A 9 4.32 7.11 -9.56
N ILE A 10 3.61 7.73 -10.50
CA ILE A 10 2.16 7.86 -10.42
C ILE A 10 1.45 6.50 -10.55
N LYS A 11 1.95 5.61 -11.42
CA LYS A 11 1.38 4.26 -11.58
C LYS A 11 1.63 3.39 -10.34
N GLN A 12 2.87 3.36 -9.86
CA GLN A 12 3.31 2.41 -8.83
C GLN A 12 3.02 2.88 -7.41
N VAL A 13 3.12 4.18 -7.14
CA VAL A 13 2.97 4.75 -5.78
C VAL A 13 1.59 5.36 -5.59
N CYS A 14 1.11 6.12 -6.57
CA CYS A 14 -0.18 6.81 -6.47
C CYS A 14 -1.35 6.00 -7.04
N HIS A 15 -1.08 4.79 -7.56
CA HIS A 15 -2.09 3.83 -8.00
C HIS A 15 -3.15 4.39 -8.97
N ILE A 16 -2.74 5.31 -9.87
CA ILE A 16 -3.69 6.00 -10.76
C ILE A 16 -4.51 5.04 -11.65
N GLU A 17 -3.95 3.87 -11.96
CA GLU A 17 -4.56 2.84 -12.81
C GLU A 17 -5.40 1.81 -12.02
N HIS A 18 -5.39 1.85 -10.68
CA HIS A 18 -6.05 0.85 -9.82
C HIS A 18 -7.39 1.32 -9.25
N SER A 19 -8.13 2.18 -9.95
CA SER A 19 -9.49 2.55 -9.53
C SER A 19 -10.52 1.50 -9.94
N GLN A 20 -11.34 1.08 -8.97
CA GLN A 20 -12.50 0.23 -9.23
C GLN A 20 -13.78 1.04 -9.51
N VAL A 21 -13.73 2.36 -9.32
CA VAL A 21 -14.90 3.24 -9.48
C VAL A 21 -15.18 3.48 -10.96
N ARG A 22 -16.44 3.34 -11.38
CA ARG A 22 -16.86 3.45 -12.79
C ARG A 22 -17.72 4.68 -13.10
N SER A 23 -18.15 5.43 -12.08
CA SER A 23 -18.84 6.69 -12.31
C SER A 23 -17.87 7.75 -12.80
N GLU A 24 -18.31 8.62 -13.72
CA GLU A 24 -17.47 9.69 -14.28
C GLU A 24 -16.84 10.55 -13.17
N ALA A 25 -17.66 11.02 -12.23
CA ALA A 25 -17.19 11.83 -11.10
C ALA A 25 -16.17 11.07 -10.24
N GLY A 26 -16.38 9.77 -10.01
CA GLY A 26 -15.46 8.94 -9.24
C GLY A 26 -14.12 8.74 -9.94
N VAL A 27 -14.12 8.52 -11.25
CA VAL A 27 -12.91 8.43 -12.05
C VAL A 27 -12.13 9.75 -12.03
N ARG A 28 -12.82 10.89 -12.22
CA ARG A 28 -12.19 12.21 -12.16
C ARG A 28 -11.57 12.50 -10.80
N ASN A 29 -12.28 12.16 -9.72
CA ASN A 29 -11.79 12.33 -8.36
C ASN A 29 -10.57 11.45 -8.09
N HIS A 30 -10.56 10.20 -8.56
CA HIS A 30 -9.40 9.31 -8.42
C HIS A 30 -8.16 9.86 -9.12
N VAL A 31 -8.31 10.30 -10.37
CA VAL A 31 -7.21 10.92 -11.14
C VAL A 31 -6.69 12.17 -10.42
N PHE A 32 -7.59 13.03 -9.95
CA PHE A 32 -7.21 14.23 -9.20
C PHE A 32 -6.48 13.90 -7.90
N ALA A 33 -6.95 12.91 -7.14
CA ALA A 33 -6.32 12.47 -5.90
C ALA A 33 -4.92 11.90 -6.15
N ALA A 34 -4.75 11.05 -7.17
CA ALA A 34 -3.45 10.49 -7.53
C ALA A 34 -2.43 11.57 -7.95
N LEU A 35 -2.85 12.55 -8.75
CA LEU A 35 -2.00 13.68 -9.13
C LEU A 35 -1.64 14.58 -7.94
N SER A 36 -2.61 14.86 -7.08
CA SER A 36 -2.40 15.67 -5.86
C SER A 36 -1.44 14.98 -4.89
N GLY A 37 -1.63 13.68 -4.68
CA GLY A 37 -0.72 12.85 -3.88
C GLY A 37 0.69 12.86 -4.44
N TYR A 38 0.84 12.72 -5.76
CA TYR A 38 2.13 12.81 -6.43
C TYR A 38 2.83 14.16 -6.20
N ILE A 39 2.12 15.29 -6.38
CA ILE A 39 2.66 16.63 -6.13
C ILE A 39 3.09 16.78 -4.67
N HIS A 40 2.28 16.29 -3.72
CA HIS A 40 2.60 16.34 -2.31
C HIS A 40 3.90 15.58 -1.99
N LEU A 41 4.05 14.38 -2.53
CA LEU A 41 5.26 13.57 -2.38
C LEU A 41 6.51 14.25 -2.94
N GLN A 42 6.39 14.91 -4.10
CA GLN A 42 7.49 15.69 -4.67
C GLN A 42 7.87 16.87 -3.77
N LYS A 43 6.88 17.57 -3.20
CA LYS A 43 7.14 18.65 -2.23
C LYS A 43 7.88 18.14 -0.99
N MET A 44 7.46 17.00 -0.44
CA MET A 44 8.14 16.38 0.71
C MET A 44 9.58 15.98 0.40
N SER A 45 9.82 15.42 -0.81
CA SER A 45 11.17 15.06 -1.24
C SER A 45 12.06 16.29 -1.44
N LEU A 46 11.55 17.35 -2.06
CA LEU A 46 12.27 18.63 -2.21
C LEU A 46 12.57 19.29 -0.86
N ALA A 47 11.66 19.15 0.11
CA ALA A 47 11.86 19.60 1.49
C ALA A 47 12.78 18.68 2.31
N GLN A 48 13.34 17.62 1.71
CA GLN A 48 14.18 16.60 2.36
C GLN A 48 13.52 15.89 3.55
N LEU A 49 12.19 15.93 3.63
CA LEU A 49 11.41 15.20 4.63
C LEU A 49 11.39 13.70 4.34
N ILE A 50 11.56 13.33 3.06
CA ILE A 50 11.69 11.96 2.61
C ILE A 50 12.84 11.84 1.62
N THR A 51 13.68 10.83 1.80
CA THR A 51 14.80 10.54 0.91
C THR A 51 14.34 9.89 -0.40
N ASN A 52 13.25 9.13 -0.32
CA ASN A 52 12.70 8.40 -1.46
C ASN A 52 11.19 8.17 -1.29
N THR A 53 10.43 8.58 -2.30
CA THR A 53 8.98 8.41 -2.39
C THR A 53 8.53 6.94 -2.30
N TYR A 54 9.34 6.01 -2.82
CA TYR A 54 9.10 4.57 -2.73
C TYR A 54 9.37 4.00 -1.34
N ALA A 55 10.25 4.63 -0.55
CA ALA A 55 10.48 4.21 0.84
C ALA A 55 9.27 4.57 1.69
N LEU A 56 8.77 5.81 1.58
CA LEU A 56 7.57 6.24 2.31
C LEU A 56 6.36 5.35 2.01
N HIS A 57 6.14 5.01 0.73
CA HIS A 57 5.07 4.10 0.34
C HIS A 57 5.21 2.71 0.96
N ARG A 58 6.43 2.16 0.96
CA ARG A 58 6.73 0.86 1.55
C ARG A 58 6.55 0.87 3.07
N ASP A 59 7.02 1.91 3.75
CA ASP A 59 6.97 2.04 5.19
C ASP A 59 5.51 2.16 5.68
N LEU A 60 4.71 3.00 5.00
CA LEU A 60 3.28 3.13 5.28
C LEU A 60 2.54 1.80 5.09
N PHE A 61 2.90 1.03 4.07
CA PHE A 61 2.30 -0.27 3.81
C PHE A 61 2.74 -1.34 4.82
N ASN A 62 4.01 -1.32 5.22
CA ASN A 62 4.58 -2.23 6.21
C ASN A 62 3.92 -2.06 7.58
N GLU A 63 3.62 -0.83 7.99
CA GLU A 63 2.94 -0.55 9.25
C GLU A 63 1.55 -1.20 9.28
N VAL A 64 0.73 -0.96 8.24
CA VAL A 64 -0.61 -1.54 8.12
C VAL A 64 -0.56 -3.07 8.03
N ILE A 65 0.38 -3.63 7.26
CA ILE A 65 0.56 -5.08 7.17
C ILE A 65 0.99 -5.67 8.52
N SER A 66 1.90 -5.00 9.23
CA SER A 66 2.38 -5.43 10.54
C SER A 66 1.22 -5.45 11.55
N GLU A 67 0.40 -4.41 11.58
CA GLU A 67 -0.78 -4.33 12.42
C GLU A 67 -1.77 -5.45 12.09
N PHE A 68 -2.09 -5.64 10.81
CA PHE A 68 -2.97 -6.72 10.35
C PHE A 68 -2.46 -8.10 10.77
N ILE A 69 -1.17 -8.39 10.58
CA ILE A 69 -0.55 -9.65 10.98
C ILE A 69 -0.67 -9.82 12.50
N ASN A 70 -0.35 -8.80 13.29
CA ASN A 70 -0.42 -8.90 14.75
C ASN A 70 -1.84 -9.17 15.26
N GLN A 71 -2.85 -8.49 14.70
CA GLN A 71 -4.27 -8.70 15.04
C GLN A 71 -4.80 -10.07 14.55
N THR A 72 -4.32 -10.51 13.39
CA THR A 72 -4.78 -11.78 12.80
C THR A 72 -4.08 -12.99 13.44
N ALA A 73 -2.80 -12.87 13.79
CA ALA A 73 -2.02 -13.96 14.41
C ALA A 73 -2.61 -14.39 15.77
N SER A 74 -3.13 -13.45 16.57
CA SER A 74 -3.86 -13.79 17.80
C SER A 74 -5.15 -14.57 17.53
N THR A 75 -5.80 -14.31 16.39
CA THR A 75 -7.05 -14.96 15.97
C THR A 75 -6.80 -16.36 15.40
N ILE A 76 -5.68 -16.55 14.68
CA ILE A 76 -5.33 -17.82 14.01
C ILE A 76 -4.74 -18.86 14.99
N LYS A 77 -4.23 -18.45 16.16
CA LYS A 77 -3.67 -19.38 17.17
C LYS A 77 -4.60 -20.56 17.54
N GLY A 78 -5.92 -20.37 17.47
CA GLY A 78 -6.92 -21.43 17.74
C GLY A 78 -7.33 -22.29 16.54
N LEU A 79 -6.77 -22.04 15.35
CA LEU A 79 -7.10 -22.73 14.09
C LEU A 79 -6.02 -23.73 13.66
N LEU A 80 -4.92 -23.82 14.40
CA LEU A 80 -3.89 -24.83 14.15
C LEU A 80 -4.46 -26.21 14.48
N PRO A 81 -4.46 -27.17 13.55
CA PRO A 81 -4.96 -28.51 13.82
C PRO A 81 -4.09 -29.17 14.90
N GLU A 82 -4.72 -29.59 16.01
CA GLU A 82 -4.07 -30.43 17.01
C GLU A 82 -3.90 -31.84 16.44
N PHE A 83 -2.67 -32.19 16.06
CA PHE A 83 -2.33 -33.56 15.70
C PHE A 83 -2.42 -34.44 16.95
N LYS A 84 -3.53 -35.19 17.08
CA LYS A 84 -3.65 -36.22 18.11
C LYS A 84 -2.75 -37.40 17.77
N PRO A 85 -2.02 -37.98 18.74
CA PRO A 85 -1.21 -39.17 18.50
C PRO A 85 -2.09 -40.33 18.00
N PRO A 86 -1.59 -41.16 17.08
CA PRO A 86 -2.36 -42.30 16.58
C PRO A 86 -2.65 -43.29 17.71
N TYR A 87 -3.90 -43.77 17.75
CA TYR A 87 -4.43 -44.61 18.83
C TYR A 87 -3.89 -46.05 18.87
N ASN A 88 -2.91 -46.40 18.02
CA ASN A 88 -2.45 -47.77 17.85
C ASN A 88 -0.92 -47.83 18.04
N ALA A 89 -0.50 -48.27 19.22
CA ALA A 89 0.85 -48.74 19.54
C ALA A 89 0.78 -50.21 19.95
#